data_AF-I9C7U5-F1
#
_entry.id   AF-I9C7U5-F1
#
_cell.length_a   1.000
_cell.length_b   1.000
_cell.length_c   1.000
_cell.angle_alpha   90.00
_cell.angle_beta   90.00
_cell.angle_gamma   90.00
#
_symmetry.space_group_name_H-M   'P 1'
#
loop_
_entity.id
_entity.type
_entity.pdbx_description
1 polymer ?
#
loop_
_entity_poly.entity_id
_entity_poly.type
_entity_poly.pdbx_seq_one_letter_code
_entity_poly.pdbx_strand_id
1 'polypeptide(L)'
;MPRVATCAPPFQGKPAPAIVAAQAMAGAEEIYRLGGIQAVAAMGIGTQSIAPVDILVGPGNAFVAEAKRQLFGRVGIDLFAGPTEALVIADEIGCDAELAATDLLGQAEHGPDSPAVLLTTSEKLAVETIAQIERLLQILPTTEIARKAWAVYGEVIVADHVDEMAKIADEIASEHVQVMTDEASALIGEYCSRLCALEGFAGHGEQANIRVRRYGHRNVPYAGRAEPVHA
;
A
#
# COMPACT_ATOMS: atom_id res chain seq x y z
N MET A 1 -0.31 -15.04 -22.53
CA MET A 1 -1.57 -15.67 -22.12
C MET A 1 -2.46 -15.76 -23.35
N PRO A 2 -2.95 -16.95 -23.73
CA PRO A 2 -3.71 -17.15 -24.97
C PRO A 2 -5.20 -16.80 -24.86
N ARG A 3 -5.74 -16.59 -23.64
CA ARG A 3 -7.11 -16.14 -23.36
C ARG A 3 -7.13 -15.31 -22.09
N VAL A 4 -7.75 -14.12 -22.12
CA VAL A 4 -7.95 -13.27 -20.94
C VAL A 4 -9.43 -12.89 -20.81
N ALA A 5 -10.07 -13.40 -19.76
CA ALA A 5 -11.44 -13.04 -19.38
C ALA A 5 -11.40 -12.09 -18.19
N THR A 6 -12.20 -11.03 -18.24
CA THR A 6 -12.29 -10.02 -17.18
C THR A 6 -13.73 -9.86 -16.71
N CYS A 7 -13.90 -9.60 -15.42
CA CYS A 7 -15.19 -9.32 -14.79
C CYS A 7 -15.11 -7.97 -14.08
N ALA A 8 -16.13 -7.12 -14.28
CA ALA A 8 -16.34 -5.93 -13.47
C ALA A 8 -17.83 -5.78 -13.12
N PRO A 9 -18.18 -5.48 -11.85
CA PRO A 9 -19.56 -5.26 -11.48
C PRO A 9 -20.14 -4.05 -12.24
N PRO A 10 -21.43 -4.07 -12.59
CA PRO A 10 -22.07 -2.90 -13.19
C PRO A 10 -22.08 -1.72 -12.20
N PHE A 11 -21.67 -0.54 -12.67
CA PHE A 11 -21.84 0.71 -11.95
C PHE A 11 -23.18 1.34 -12.33
N GLN A 12 -24.07 1.53 -11.35
CA GLN A 12 -25.44 2.03 -11.58
C GLN A 12 -26.19 1.24 -12.70
N GLY A 13 -26.00 -0.08 -12.72
CA GLY A 13 -26.64 -0.96 -13.69
C GLY A 13 -26.01 -0.96 -15.09
N LYS A 14 -24.92 -0.24 -15.33
CA LYS A 14 -24.23 -0.18 -16.64
C LYS A 14 -22.75 -0.57 -16.51
N PRO A 15 -22.08 -1.03 -17.58
CA PRO A 15 -20.62 -1.10 -17.60
C PRO A 15 -20.03 0.31 -17.38
N ALA A 16 -18.99 0.41 -16.57
CA ALA A 16 -18.25 1.66 -16.41
C ALA A 16 -17.33 1.86 -17.64
N PRO A 17 -17.49 2.93 -18.44
CA PRO A 17 -16.75 3.09 -19.71
C PRO A 17 -15.23 3.06 -19.54
N ALA A 18 -14.71 3.70 -18.48
CA ALA A 18 -13.28 3.71 -18.20
C ALA A 18 -12.72 2.31 -17.89
N ILE A 19 -13.48 1.49 -17.15
CA ILE A 19 -13.08 0.11 -16.81
C ILE A 19 -13.04 -0.74 -18.09
N VAL A 20 -14.08 -0.66 -18.92
CA VAL A 20 -14.16 -1.42 -20.18
C VAL A 20 -13.04 -0.99 -21.14
N ALA A 21 -12.77 0.31 -21.25
CA ALA A 21 -11.67 0.81 -22.05
C ALA A 21 -10.31 0.28 -21.56
N ALA A 22 -10.06 0.33 -20.25
CA ALA A 22 -8.82 -0.20 -19.66
C ALA A 22 -8.67 -1.71 -19.90
N GLN A 23 -9.74 -2.50 -19.72
CA GLN A 23 -9.75 -3.94 -19.99
C GLN A 23 -9.43 -4.24 -21.47
N ALA A 24 -10.06 -3.52 -22.39
CA ALA A 24 -9.81 -3.69 -23.82
C ALA A 24 -8.38 -3.30 -24.21
N MET A 25 -7.86 -2.18 -23.67
CA MET A 25 -6.48 -1.73 -23.91
C MET A 25 -5.45 -2.69 -23.30
N ALA A 26 -5.77 -3.36 -22.20
CA ALA A 26 -4.95 -4.39 -21.58
C ALA A 26 -5.01 -5.74 -22.33
N GLY A 27 -5.83 -5.87 -23.38
CA GLY A 27 -5.93 -7.07 -24.20
C GLY A 27 -6.94 -8.11 -23.69
N ALA A 28 -7.95 -7.72 -22.92
CA ALA A 28 -9.05 -8.62 -22.56
C ALA A 28 -9.82 -9.06 -23.81
N GLU A 29 -9.96 -10.37 -23.99
CA GLU A 29 -10.74 -10.98 -25.09
C GLU A 29 -12.21 -11.07 -24.72
N GLU A 30 -12.50 -11.30 -23.43
CA GLU A 30 -13.84 -11.41 -22.90
C GLU A 30 -14.03 -10.42 -21.75
N ILE A 31 -15.07 -9.59 -21.83
CA ILE A 31 -15.41 -8.59 -20.81
C ILE A 31 -16.83 -8.88 -20.32
N TYR A 32 -16.94 -9.32 -19.08
CA TYR A 32 -18.20 -9.66 -18.43
C TYR A 32 -18.61 -8.59 -17.42
N ARG A 33 -19.87 -8.17 -17.52
CA ARG A 33 -20.51 -7.26 -16.56
C ARG A 33 -21.05 -8.03 -15.36
N LEU A 34 -20.14 -8.56 -14.54
CA LEU A 34 -20.40 -9.43 -13.40
C LEU A 34 -19.36 -9.14 -12.31
N GLY A 35 -19.72 -9.27 -11.03
CA GLY A 35 -18.78 -9.10 -9.91
C GLY A 35 -19.13 -10.02 -8.74
N GLY A 36 -18.37 -9.93 -7.64
CA GLY A 36 -18.63 -10.70 -6.42
C GLY A 36 -18.41 -12.21 -6.56
N ILE A 37 -18.97 -12.98 -5.63
CA ILE A 37 -18.79 -14.44 -5.55
C ILE A 37 -19.26 -15.15 -6.82
N GLN A 38 -20.30 -14.64 -7.47
CA GLN A 38 -20.86 -15.20 -8.69
C GLN A 38 -19.93 -15.03 -9.90
N ALA A 39 -19.14 -13.96 -9.96
CA ALA A 39 -18.11 -13.79 -10.99
C ALA A 39 -16.98 -14.79 -10.79
N VAL A 40 -16.52 -14.91 -9.55
CA VAL A 40 -15.47 -15.86 -9.15
C VAL A 40 -15.90 -17.29 -9.47
N ALA A 41 -17.12 -17.69 -9.09
CA ALA A 41 -17.65 -19.01 -9.39
C ALA A 41 -17.83 -19.24 -10.89
N ALA A 42 -18.39 -18.27 -11.63
CA ALA A 42 -18.62 -18.42 -13.05
C ALA A 42 -17.31 -18.57 -13.85
N MET A 43 -16.27 -17.81 -13.50
CA MET A 43 -14.95 -17.92 -14.14
C MET A 43 -14.17 -19.15 -13.65
N GLY A 44 -14.25 -19.51 -12.37
CA GLY A 44 -13.49 -20.64 -11.83
C GLY A 44 -14.09 -22.02 -12.14
N ILE A 45 -15.42 -22.13 -12.21
CA ILE A 45 -16.13 -23.40 -12.43
C ILE A 45 -16.61 -23.53 -13.88
N GLY A 46 -16.89 -22.40 -14.53
CA GLY A 46 -17.55 -22.35 -15.82
C GLY A 46 -19.08 -22.34 -15.72
N THR A 47 -19.72 -21.82 -16.76
CA THR A 47 -21.17 -21.83 -16.97
C THR A 47 -21.48 -22.15 -18.43
N GLN A 48 -22.75 -22.18 -18.82
CA GLN A 48 -23.13 -22.35 -20.23
C GLN A 48 -22.60 -21.21 -21.14
N SER A 49 -22.32 -20.03 -20.57
CA SER A 49 -21.93 -18.82 -21.32
C SER A 49 -20.53 -18.28 -20.96
N ILE A 50 -19.88 -18.84 -19.93
CA ILE A 50 -18.56 -18.40 -19.45
C ILE A 50 -17.71 -19.65 -19.33
N ALA A 51 -16.72 -19.80 -20.21
CA ALA A 51 -15.79 -20.91 -20.12
C ALA A 51 -14.86 -20.71 -18.92
N PRO A 52 -14.52 -21.79 -18.17
CA PRO A 52 -13.67 -21.68 -17.00
C PRO A 52 -12.27 -21.14 -17.36
N VAL A 53 -11.57 -20.56 -16.41
CA VAL A 53 -10.18 -20.11 -16.52
C VAL A 53 -9.27 -20.97 -15.65
N ASP A 54 -7.97 -20.98 -15.96
CA ASP A 54 -6.96 -21.74 -15.21
C ASP A 54 -6.45 -20.99 -13.97
N ILE A 55 -6.50 -19.66 -13.99
CA ILE A 55 -6.08 -18.79 -12.89
C ILE A 55 -7.03 -17.61 -12.73
N LEU A 56 -7.37 -17.29 -11.48
CA LEU A 56 -8.14 -16.10 -11.10
C LEU A 56 -7.21 -15.10 -10.41
N VAL A 57 -7.14 -13.89 -10.96
CA VAL A 57 -6.34 -12.79 -10.41
C VAL A 57 -7.22 -11.58 -10.12
N GLY A 58 -6.81 -10.80 -9.13
CA GLY A 58 -7.44 -9.53 -8.78
C GLY A 58 -7.98 -9.50 -7.36
N PRO A 59 -7.95 -8.32 -6.73
CA PRO A 59 -8.48 -8.11 -5.39
C PRO A 59 -10.00 -8.09 -5.39
N GLY A 60 -10.58 -8.17 -4.20
CA GLY A 60 -12.00 -7.99 -3.96
C GLY A 60 -12.29 -8.00 -2.47
N ASN A 61 -13.54 -7.77 -2.11
CA ASN A 61 -13.95 -7.81 -0.71
C ASN A 61 -13.79 -9.22 -0.09
N ALA A 62 -14.01 -9.32 1.22
CA ALA A 62 -13.90 -10.57 1.98
C ALA A 62 -14.67 -11.76 1.35
N PHE A 63 -15.81 -11.51 0.67
CA PHE A 63 -16.57 -12.56 0.00
C PHE A 63 -15.87 -13.08 -1.26
N VAL A 64 -15.24 -12.20 -2.04
CA VAL A 64 -14.42 -12.59 -3.21
C VAL A 64 -13.19 -13.36 -2.74
N ALA A 65 -12.53 -12.90 -1.67
CA ALA A 65 -11.38 -13.59 -1.08
C ALA A 65 -11.75 -15.00 -0.60
N GLU A 66 -12.86 -15.13 0.14
CA GLU A 66 -13.36 -16.43 0.61
C GLU A 66 -13.78 -17.34 -0.56
N ALA A 67 -14.43 -16.81 -1.60
CA ALA A 67 -14.77 -17.58 -2.78
C ALA A 67 -13.52 -18.10 -3.53
N LYS A 68 -12.48 -17.27 -3.67
CA LYS A 68 -11.18 -17.69 -4.22
C LYS A 68 -10.55 -18.79 -3.36
N ARG A 69 -10.61 -18.67 -2.03
CA ARG A 69 -10.12 -19.69 -1.08
C ARG A 69 -10.83 -21.03 -1.22
N GLN A 70 -12.15 -21.05 -1.37
CA GLN A 70 -12.89 -22.29 -1.56
C GLN A 70 -12.60 -22.95 -2.92
N LEU A 71 -12.25 -22.17 -3.94
CA LEU A 71 -11.93 -22.70 -5.27
C LEU A 71 -10.45 -23.03 -5.46
N PHE A 72 -9.57 -22.63 -4.53
CA PHE A 72 -8.15 -22.92 -4.61
C PHE A 72 -7.89 -24.43 -4.68
N GLY A 73 -7.03 -24.84 -5.60
CA GLY A 73 -6.76 -26.24 -5.94
C GLY A 73 -7.63 -26.78 -7.08
N ARG A 74 -8.79 -26.16 -7.35
CA ARG A 74 -9.57 -26.39 -8.59
C ARG A 74 -9.19 -25.39 -9.69
N VAL A 75 -8.94 -24.14 -9.30
CA VAL A 75 -8.41 -23.08 -10.15
C VAL A 75 -7.25 -22.42 -9.42
N GLY A 76 -6.24 -21.97 -10.15
CA GLY A 76 -5.16 -21.16 -9.58
C GLY A 76 -5.72 -19.83 -9.06
N ILE A 77 -5.12 -19.31 -8.00
CA ILE A 77 -5.37 -17.94 -7.53
C ILE A 77 -4.03 -17.24 -7.30
N ASP A 78 -4.00 -15.92 -7.36
CA ASP A 78 -2.86 -15.09 -6.98
C ASP A 78 -2.59 -15.11 -5.46
N LEU A 79 -3.47 -14.49 -4.67
CA LEU A 79 -3.34 -14.34 -3.22
C LEU A 79 -4.72 -14.16 -2.56
N PHE A 80 -4.76 -14.38 -1.25
CA PHE A 80 -5.91 -14.05 -0.40
C PHE A 80 -5.89 -12.57 -0.08
N ALA A 81 -6.57 -11.76 -0.90
CA ALA A 81 -6.60 -10.33 -0.71
C ALA A 81 -7.49 -10.00 0.50
N GLY A 82 -6.88 -9.44 1.55
CA GLY A 82 -7.60 -8.86 2.69
C GLY A 82 -8.11 -7.45 2.37
N PRO A 83 -8.69 -6.75 3.36
CA PRO A 83 -8.86 -5.31 3.26
C PRO A 83 -7.50 -4.62 3.05
N THR A 84 -7.52 -3.42 2.48
CA THR A 84 -6.29 -2.65 2.30
C THR A 84 -5.75 -2.22 3.66
N GLU A 85 -4.45 -2.43 3.88
CA GLU A 85 -3.77 -2.17 5.14
C GLU A 85 -2.65 -1.14 4.95
N ALA A 86 -2.49 -0.25 5.93
CA ALA A 86 -1.43 0.76 5.94
C ALA A 86 -0.72 0.83 7.29
N LEU A 87 0.62 0.84 7.24
CA LEU A 87 1.50 1.15 8.35
C LEU A 87 2.39 2.33 7.97
N VAL A 88 2.26 3.44 8.69
CA VAL A 88 3.16 4.59 8.60
C VAL A 88 4.15 4.52 9.76
N ILE A 89 5.42 4.34 9.46
CA ILE A 89 6.53 4.38 10.43
C ILE A 89 7.19 5.75 10.32
N ALA A 90 7.11 6.59 11.33
CA ALA A 90 7.56 7.98 11.23
C ALA A 90 8.25 8.48 12.51
N ASP A 91 9.16 9.44 12.34
CA ASP A 91 9.71 10.24 13.44
C ASP A 91 9.23 11.70 13.34
N GLU A 92 9.45 12.48 14.39
CA GLU A 92 9.05 13.89 14.45
C GLU A 92 9.96 14.85 13.65
N ILE A 93 11.01 14.32 13.00
CA ILE A 93 11.99 15.10 12.24
C ILE A 93 11.63 15.10 10.75
N GLY A 94 11.29 13.94 10.20
CA GLY A 94 10.99 13.70 8.79
C GLY A 94 9.49 13.73 8.45
N CYS A 95 8.61 13.76 9.45
CA CYS A 95 7.16 13.73 9.26
C CYS A 95 6.45 14.76 10.14
N ASP A 96 5.39 15.36 9.62
CA ASP A 96 4.46 16.18 10.39
C ASP A 96 3.12 15.46 10.59
N ALA A 97 2.38 15.87 11.62
CA ALA A 97 1.14 15.23 12.03
C ALA A 97 0.01 15.28 10.98
N GLU A 98 -0.05 16.32 10.14
CA GLU A 98 -1.08 16.41 9.11
C GLU A 98 -0.77 15.45 7.96
N LEU A 99 0.50 15.31 7.60
CA LEU A 99 0.96 14.36 6.60
C LEU A 99 0.69 12.91 7.04
N ALA A 100 1.11 12.52 8.26
CA ALA A 100 0.83 11.20 8.82
C ALA A 100 -0.69 10.91 8.84
N ALA A 101 -1.49 11.87 9.33
CA ALA A 101 -2.95 11.73 9.36
C ALA A 101 -3.56 11.56 7.96
N THR A 102 -3.06 12.30 6.97
CA THR A 102 -3.54 12.24 5.58
C THR A 102 -3.22 10.89 4.95
N ASP A 103 -2.01 10.36 5.13
CA ASP A 103 -1.61 9.07 4.57
C ASP A 103 -2.41 7.91 5.19
N LEU A 104 -2.64 7.96 6.51
CA LEU A 104 -3.48 6.97 7.21
C LEU A 104 -4.93 7.02 6.72
N LEU A 105 -5.52 8.21 6.65
CA LEU A 105 -6.91 8.37 6.21
C LEU A 105 -7.10 8.06 4.73
N GLY A 106 -6.07 8.29 3.91
CA GLY A 106 -6.06 7.95 2.49
C GLY A 106 -6.23 6.45 2.23
N GLN A 107 -5.76 5.58 3.13
CA GLN A 107 -6.05 4.14 3.06
C GLN A 107 -7.36 3.79 3.76
N ALA A 108 -7.66 4.43 4.91
CA ALA A 108 -8.91 4.21 5.64
C ALA A 108 -10.18 4.48 4.80
N GLU A 109 -10.11 5.35 3.78
CA GLU A 109 -11.24 5.63 2.89
C GLU A 109 -11.56 4.53 1.87
N HIS A 110 -10.68 3.53 1.69
CA HIS A 110 -10.91 2.41 0.76
C HIS A 110 -12.04 1.47 1.22
N GLY A 111 -12.24 1.34 2.53
CA GLY A 111 -13.26 0.46 3.10
C GLY A 111 -13.36 0.58 4.63
N PRO A 112 -14.53 0.31 5.23
CA PRO A 112 -14.77 0.47 6.67
C PRO A 112 -14.00 -0.53 7.54
N ASP A 113 -13.34 -1.50 6.92
CA ASP A 113 -12.52 -2.54 7.50
C ASP A 113 -11.02 -2.38 7.20
N SER A 114 -10.59 -1.23 6.69
CA SER A 114 -9.19 -0.94 6.34
C SER A 114 -8.38 -0.50 7.56
N PRO A 115 -7.40 -1.29 8.03
CA PRO A 115 -6.52 -0.92 9.13
C PRO A 115 -5.54 0.20 8.73
N ALA A 116 -5.33 1.14 9.64
CA ALA A 116 -4.39 2.25 9.46
C ALA A 116 -3.63 2.50 10.76
N VAL A 117 -2.32 2.24 10.74
CA VAL A 117 -1.48 2.26 11.94
C VAL A 117 -0.36 3.30 11.79
N LEU A 118 -0.24 4.22 12.75
CA LEU A 118 0.97 5.01 12.95
C LEU A 118 1.88 4.29 13.94
N LEU A 119 3.14 4.12 13.59
CA LEU A 119 4.19 3.63 14.47
C LEU A 119 5.29 4.69 14.57
N THR A 120 5.58 5.16 15.78
CA THR A 120 6.53 6.24 16.00
C THR A 120 7.28 6.07 17.32
N THR A 121 8.40 6.77 17.49
CA THR A 121 9.07 6.95 18.79
C THR A 121 8.69 8.27 19.47
N SER A 122 7.95 9.15 18.79
CA SER A 122 7.55 10.45 19.33
C SER A 122 6.12 10.43 19.85
N GLU A 123 5.96 10.52 21.17
CA GLU A 123 4.66 10.73 21.82
C GLU A 123 3.98 12.01 21.32
N LYS A 124 4.77 13.06 21.04
CA LYS A 124 4.26 14.31 20.49
C LYS A 124 3.63 14.09 19.11
N LEU A 125 4.35 13.45 18.19
CA LEU A 125 3.84 13.15 16.85
C LEU A 125 2.57 12.28 16.92
N ALA A 126 2.56 11.29 17.81
CA ALA A 126 1.40 10.44 18.03
C ALA A 126 0.14 11.24 18.42
N VAL A 127 0.24 12.09 19.45
CA VAL A 127 -0.89 12.89 19.94
C VAL A 127 -1.34 13.91 18.90
N GLU A 128 -0.39 14.60 18.25
CA GLU A 128 -0.71 15.59 17.22
C GLU A 128 -1.38 14.94 16.00
N THR A 129 -0.94 13.73 15.60
CA THR A 129 -1.55 13.00 14.48
C THR A 129 -2.99 12.62 14.77
N ILE A 130 -3.30 12.14 15.99
CA ILE A 130 -4.69 11.84 16.39
C ILE A 130 -5.56 13.09 16.28
N ALA A 131 -5.06 14.24 16.74
CA ALA A 131 -5.79 15.51 16.63
C ALA A 131 -6.03 15.92 15.17
N GLN A 132 -5.04 15.71 14.29
CA GLN A 132 -5.18 15.96 12.86
C GLN A 132 -6.17 15.02 12.20
N ILE A 133 -6.18 13.74 12.57
CA ILE A 133 -7.16 12.77 12.06
C ILE A 133 -8.58 13.23 12.38
N GLU A 134 -8.87 13.65 13.62
CA GLU A 134 -10.21 14.14 13.98
C GLU A 134 -10.58 15.41 13.22
N ARG A 135 -9.63 16.31 12.98
CA ARG A 135 -9.86 17.50 12.15
C ARG A 135 -10.17 17.13 10.70
N LEU A 136 -9.37 16.24 10.09
CA LEU A 136 -9.53 15.83 8.69
C LEU A 136 -10.83 15.06 8.47
N LEU A 137 -11.24 14.21 9.42
CA LEU A 137 -12.52 13.51 9.38
C LEU A 137 -13.75 14.46 9.47
N GLN A 138 -13.58 15.75 9.76
CA GLN A 138 -14.68 16.72 9.66
C GLN A 138 -14.88 17.26 8.23
N ILE A 139 -13.86 17.17 7.39
CA ILE A 139 -13.83 17.81 6.07
C ILE A 139 -13.70 16.84 4.89
N LEU A 140 -13.27 15.59 5.15
CA LEU A 140 -13.14 14.57 4.11
C LEU A 140 -14.50 14.20 3.49
N PRO A 141 -14.64 14.24 2.15
CA PRO A 141 -15.86 13.78 1.47
C PRO A 141 -16.21 12.31 1.77
N THR A 142 -15.20 11.49 2.07
CA THR A 142 -15.27 10.06 2.36
C THR A 142 -15.40 9.74 3.85
N THR A 143 -15.63 10.75 4.71
CA THR A 143 -15.61 10.62 6.19
C THR A 143 -16.48 9.47 6.73
N GLU A 144 -17.64 9.21 6.14
CA GLU A 144 -18.55 8.14 6.58
C GLU A 144 -17.93 6.73 6.53
N ILE A 145 -16.95 6.53 5.63
CA ILE A 145 -16.21 5.27 5.49
C ILE A 145 -14.94 5.36 6.35
N ALA A 146 -14.13 6.40 6.13
CA ALA A 146 -12.84 6.56 6.81
C ALA A 146 -12.97 6.62 8.34
N ARG A 147 -14.02 7.26 8.87
CA ARG A 147 -14.28 7.33 10.32
C ARG A 147 -14.60 5.95 10.90
N LYS A 148 -15.29 5.08 10.17
CA LYS A 148 -15.61 3.72 10.64
C LYS A 148 -14.35 2.85 10.68
N ALA A 149 -13.54 2.92 9.63
CA ALA A 149 -12.25 2.26 9.57
C ALA A 149 -11.34 2.70 10.73
N TRP A 150 -11.16 4.01 10.89
CA TRP A 150 -10.34 4.58 11.97
C TRP A 150 -10.86 4.23 13.37
N ALA A 151 -12.18 4.28 13.60
CA ALA A 151 -12.74 4.01 14.92
C ALA A 151 -12.58 2.55 15.39
N VAL A 152 -12.42 1.60 14.47
CA VAL A 152 -12.35 0.17 14.78
C VAL A 152 -10.93 -0.39 14.62
N TYR A 153 -10.20 0.08 13.61
CA TYR A 153 -8.90 -0.46 13.20
C TYR A 153 -7.78 0.59 13.17
N GLY A 154 -8.08 1.84 13.52
CA GLY A 154 -7.08 2.90 13.64
C GLY A 154 -6.24 2.70 14.90
N GLU A 155 -4.93 2.72 14.75
CA GLU A 155 -4.02 2.53 15.88
C GLU A 155 -2.84 3.51 15.81
N VAL A 156 -2.36 3.95 16.97
CA VAL A 156 -1.13 4.72 17.11
C VAL A 156 -0.28 4.04 18.17
N ILE A 157 0.90 3.59 17.76
CA ILE A 157 1.84 2.85 18.59
C ILE A 157 3.07 3.73 18.81
N VAL A 158 3.39 3.97 20.08
CA VAL A 158 4.62 4.65 20.48
C VAL A 158 5.60 3.60 20.98
N ALA A 159 6.70 3.43 20.28
CA ALA A 159 7.80 2.54 20.63
C ALA A 159 8.92 3.31 21.36
N ASP A 160 9.71 2.61 22.17
CA ASP A 160 10.83 3.18 22.91
C ASP A 160 12.00 3.57 21.98
N HIS A 161 12.21 2.81 20.90
CA HIS A 161 13.30 3.04 19.94
C HIS A 161 13.06 2.38 18.57
N VAL A 162 13.88 2.76 17.58
CA VAL A 162 13.74 2.30 16.18
C VAL A 162 13.75 0.77 16.02
N ASP A 163 14.62 0.06 16.75
CA ASP A 163 14.65 -1.41 16.67
C ASP A 163 13.36 -2.08 17.17
N GLU A 164 12.61 -1.43 18.07
CA GLU A 164 11.32 -1.92 18.51
C GLU A 164 10.25 -1.62 17.46
N MET A 165 10.28 -0.44 16.84
CA MET A 165 9.41 -0.15 15.69
C MET A 165 9.58 -1.17 14.57
N ALA A 166 10.81 -1.58 14.26
CA ALA A 166 11.06 -2.61 13.25
C ALA A 166 10.41 -3.95 13.61
N LYS A 167 10.53 -4.39 14.87
CA LYS A 167 9.89 -5.63 15.34
C LYS A 167 8.37 -5.57 15.29
N ILE A 168 7.79 -4.46 15.76
CA ILE A 168 6.34 -4.25 15.72
C ILE A 168 5.84 -4.22 14.28
N ALA A 169 6.56 -3.54 13.37
CA ALA A 169 6.23 -3.52 11.96
C ALA A 169 6.26 -4.92 11.31
N ASP A 170 7.27 -5.73 11.63
CA ASP A 170 7.38 -7.11 11.17
C ASP A 170 6.26 -8.00 11.73
N GLU A 171 5.82 -7.77 12.98
CA GLU A 171 4.69 -8.48 13.58
C GLU A 171 3.34 -8.08 12.96
N ILE A 172 3.17 -6.80 12.61
CA ILE A 172 1.97 -6.29 11.93
C ILE A 172 1.90 -6.78 10.48
N ALA A 173 3.03 -6.82 9.77
CA ALA A 173 3.16 -7.31 8.40
C ALA A 173 2.14 -6.70 7.40
N SER A 174 1.91 -5.38 7.52
CA SER A 174 0.95 -4.61 6.71
C SER A 174 1.22 -4.71 5.19
N GLU A 175 0.16 -4.72 4.39
CA GLU A 175 0.23 -4.68 2.91
C GLU A 175 1.07 -3.50 2.41
N HIS A 176 0.79 -2.29 2.92
CA HIS A 176 1.56 -1.09 2.62
C HIS A 176 2.33 -0.63 3.86
N VAL A 177 3.64 -0.43 3.70
CA VAL A 177 4.52 0.14 4.73
C VAL A 177 5.19 1.38 4.16
N GLN A 178 4.97 2.51 4.82
CA GLN A 178 5.60 3.78 4.49
C GLN A 178 6.53 4.19 5.63
N VAL A 179 7.82 4.36 5.34
CA VAL A 179 8.82 4.76 6.33
C VAL A 179 9.26 6.19 6.07
N MET A 180 8.96 7.07 7.02
CA MET A 180 9.18 8.52 6.99
C MET A 180 10.12 8.94 8.12
N THR A 181 11.30 8.31 8.16
CA THR A 181 12.34 8.65 9.13
C THR A 181 13.59 9.20 8.45
N ASP A 182 14.42 9.88 9.24
CA ASP A 182 15.76 10.30 8.81
C ASP A 182 16.61 9.09 8.39
N GLU A 183 16.53 7.97 9.11
CA GLU A 183 17.25 6.74 8.77
C GLU A 183 16.80 6.15 7.43
N ALA A 184 15.49 6.16 7.13
CA ALA A 184 14.98 5.71 5.84
C ALA A 184 15.44 6.60 4.69
N SER A 185 15.45 7.93 4.91
CA SER A 185 16.03 8.90 3.99
C SER A 185 17.53 8.68 3.77
N ALA A 186 18.26 8.31 4.82
CA ALA A 186 19.68 7.97 4.75
C ALA A 186 19.91 6.66 3.98
N LEU A 187 19.11 5.63 4.24
CA LEU A 187 19.19 4.31 3.61
C LEU A 187 18.96 4.40 2.10
N ILE A 188 17.87 5.02 1.66
CA ILE A 188 17.61 5.20 0.22
C ILE A 188 18.67 6.10 -0.43
N GLY A 189 19.16 7.11 0.29
CA GLY A 189 20.27 7.96 -0.13
C GLY A 189 21.56 7.16 -0.36
N GLU A 190 21.86 6.15 0.46
CA GLU A 190 23.01 5.27 0.27
C GLU A 190 22.88 4.42 -0.99
N TYR A 191 21.72 3.79 -1.20
CA TYR A 191 21.46 3.01 -2.43
C TYR A 191 21.59 3.87 -3.68
N CYS A 192 20.93 5.03 -3.72
CA CYS A 192 21.01 5.96 -4.84
C CYS A 192 22.44 6.47 -5.07
N SER A 193 23.19 6.79 -4.00
CA SER A 193 24.60 7.19 -4.09
C SER A 193 25.45 6.15 -4.82
N ARG A 194 25.30 4.86 -4.45
CA ARG A 194 26.05 3.76 -5.08
C ARG A 194 25.64 3.53 -6.54
N LEU A 195 24.34 3.56 -6.83
CA LEU A 195 23.83 3.38 -8.19
C LEU A 195 24.30 4.52 -9.11
N CYS A 196 24.19 5.78 -8.69
CA CYS A 196 24.69 6.92 -9.45
C CYS A 196 26.21 6.88 -9.64
N ALA A 197 26.97 6.36 -8.66
CA ALA A 197 28.41 6.17 -8.79
C ALA A 197 28.77 5.10 -9.84
N LEU A 198 27.98 4.03 -9.98
CA LEU A 198 28.16 3.03 -11.04
C LEU A 198 27.89 3.61 -12.44
N GLU A 199 26.96 4.57 -12.53
CA GLU A 199 26.58 5.22 -13.80
C GLU A 199 27.44 6.46 -14.14
N GLY A 200 28.34 6.88 -13.25
CA GLY A 200 29.18 8.07 -13.44
C GLY A 200 28.45 9.41 -13.27
N PHE A 201 27.25 9.41 -12.68
CA PHE A 201 26.41 10.59 -12.51
C PHE A 201 26.67 11.31 -11.18
N ALA A 202 27.83 11.94 -11.05
CA ALA A 202 28.30 12.59 -9.82
C ALA A 202 27.31 13.62 -9.23
N GLY A 203 26.62 14.41 -10.05
CA GLY A 203 25.63 15.39 -9.58
C GLY A 203 24.36 14.76 -9.02
N HIS A 204 23.89 13.65 -9.61
CA HIS A 204 22.74 12.89 -9.11
C HIS A 204 23.12 12.14 -7.83
N GLY A 205 24.32 11.54 -7.79
CA GLY A 205 24.85 10.89 -6.60
C GLY A 205 25.02 11.86 -5.43
N GLU A 206 25.39 13.11 -5.69
CA GLU A 206 25.54 14.12 -4.64
C GLU A 206 24.20 14.51 -3.98
N GLN A 207 23.08 14.50 -4.71
CA GLN A 207 21.74 14.68 -4.10
C GLN A 207 21.42 13.57 -3.10
N ALA A 208 21.87 12.35 -3.38
CA ALA A 208 21.74 11.20 -2.50
C ALA A 208 22.71 11.28 -1.31
N ASN A 209 23.96 11.70 -1.54
CA ASN A 209 24.98 11.89 -0.49
C ASN A 209 24.56 12.94 0.55
N ILE A 210 23.81 13.97 0.16
CA ILE A 210 23.27 14.97 1.09
C ILE A 210 22.35 14.30 2.11
N ARG A 211 21.53 13.34 1.67
CA ARG A 211 20.62 12.60 2.57
C ARG A 211 21.40 11.73 3.54
N VAL A 212 22.42 11.01 3.04
CA VAL A 212 23.32 10.19 3.88
C VAL A 212 24.05 11.02 4.94
N ARG A 213 24.52 12.22 4.57
CA ARG A 213 25.19 13.13 5.53
C ARG A 213 24.23 13.77 6.51
N ARG A 214 23.10 14.28 6.02
CA ARG A 214 22.15 15.06 6.82
C ARG A 214 21.40 14.16 7.78
N TYR A 215 20.85 13.07 7.27
CA TYR A 215 19.90 12.21 7.99
C TYR A 215 20.57 10.94 8.52
N GLY A 216 21.62 10.44 7.84
CA GLY A 216 22.39 9.30 8.32
C GLY A 216 23.58 9.67 9.21
N HIS A 217 23.84 10.98 9.38
CA HIS A 217 25.00 11.52 10.11
C HIS A 217 26.36 10.90 9.72
N ARG A 218 26.48 10.40 8.49
CA ARG A 218 27.66 9.70 7.98
C ARG A 218 28.40 10.55 6.98
N ASN A 219 29.71 10.67 7.14
CA ASN A 219 30.53 11.46 6.24
C ASN A 219 30.72 10.74 4.89
N VAL A 220 30.18 11.32 3.82
CA VAL A 220 30.42 10.90 2.44
C VAL A 220 31.09 12.06 1.71
N PRO A 221 32.27 11.89 1.07
CA PRO A 221 32.92 12.97 0.32
C PRO A 221 31.98 13.56 -0.75
N TYR A 222 32.14 14.86 -1.05
CA TYR A 222 31.37 15.51 -2.12
C TYR A 222 31.67 14.83 -3.46
N ALA A 223 30.62 14.48 -4.21
CA ALA A 223 30.70 13.65 -5.43
C ALA A 223 31.36 12.27 -5.21
N GLY A 224 31.47 11.84 -3.94
CA GLY A 224 31.92 10.51 -3.55
C GLY A 224 30.78 9.50 -3.57
N ARG A 225 31.06 8.32 -3.01
CA ARG A 225 30.15 7.18 -2.95
C ARG A 225 29.92 6.80 -1.48
N ALA A 226 28.67 6.52 -1.11
CA ALA A 226 28.33 5.98 0.20
C ALA A 226 28.66 4.48 0.28
N GLU A 227 29.16 4.03 1.43
CA GLU A 227 29.42 2.60 1.71
C GLU A 227 28.21 1.93 2.36
N PRO A 228 28.03 0.59 2.26
CA PRO A 228 26.98 -0.14 2.97
C PRO A 228 27.06 -0.04 4.49
N VAL A 229 25.91 0.11 5.18
CA VAL A 229 25.82 -0.05 6.66
C VAL A 229 25.62 -1.51 7.05
N HIS A 230 24.99 -2.31 6.21
CA HIS A 230 24.78 -3.74 6.42
C HIS A 230 25.30 -4.52 5.19
N ALA A 231 26.13 -5.53 5.44
CA ALA A 231 26.74 -6.41 4.45
C ALA A 231 25.98 -7.74 4.37
#